data_AF-A0A1Y2WUE0-F1
#
_entry.id   AF-A0A1Y2WUE0-F1
#
_cell.length_a   1.000
_cell.length_b   1.000
_cell.length_c   1.000
_cell.angle_alpha   90.00
_cell.angle_beta   90.00
_cell.angle_gamma   90.00
#
_symmetry.space_group_name_H-M   'P 1'
#
loop_
_entity.id
_entity.type
_entity.pdbx_description
1 polymer ?
#
loop_
_entity_poly.entity_id
_entity_poly.type
_entity_poly.pdbx_seq_one_letter_code
_entity_poly.pdbx_strand_id
1 'polypeptide(L)'
;MEFQKISSRCPVGGFSFETNVADKRAYLYCHWRLNGNTSTENGAVSRGSSRSLPCLTLHLLFTPIIIWPRNKALAPLPHSSYGHVTDGHTLQDAAPTQTENSETGTALRLVQDAIKKNVENYDTSITAIKILLPATSGYVVRNDIIQRRFLTCQLAKDVADFTAVGKKIYAFDYSTETTLLKSLDVAIGAIHLKYLPGVESRLVEYAMTSLEDEVKARLSFSWIVDKLLPRKRLALVDGKAYPDVSTAPLGIYRAARALSIELVVVDHNGHWTEDPSAKEWRDEFITCDMTVDEGLPDRIANALSKSKGLIDCITTYSDKLLPATARAARKMGLYTSPPEAMDICHDKRKMREFTSSDTHMTVSGLADLKGRIELVTAPLRYPLIAKPAIGYCSDGVAKVSSQTDLFSAVQRIEGRFQGLKS
;
A
#
# COMPACT_ATOMS: atom_id res chain seq x y z
N MET A 1 9.89 35.43 15.86
CA MET A 1 9.66 34.19 15.08
C MET A 1 8.72 34.58 13.95
N GLU A 2 9.27 34.95 12.80
CA GLU A 2 8.52 35.49 11.67
C GLU A 2 7.81 34.36 10.94
N PHE A 3 6.48 34.44 10.88
CA PHE A 3 5.65 33.52 10.13
C PHE A 3 5.87 33.74 8.64
N GLN A 4 6.28 32.68 7.93
CA GLN A 4 6.26 32.63 6.47
C GLN A 4 4.84 32.98 6.00
N LYS A 5 4.71 34.08 5.25
CA LYS A 5 3.50 34.43 4.50
C LYS A 5 3.14 33.26 3.59
N ILE A 6 2.06 32.56 3.93
CA ILE A 6 1.44 31.56 3.07
C ILE A 6 0.97 32.28 1.80
N SER A 7 1.48 31.84 0.65
CA SER A 7 1.19 32.40 -0.67
C SER A 7 -0.32 32.46 -0.96
N SER A 8 -0.82 33.66 -1.25
CA SER A 8 -2.22 34.02 -1.46
C SER A 8 -2.80 33.58 -2.82
N ARG A 9 -2.35 32.45 -3.38
CA ARG A 9 -2.71 32.01 -4.75
C ARG A 9 -3.61 30.76 -4.82
N CYS A 10 -4.03 30.19 -3.69
CA CYS A 10 -4.88 28.99 -3.69
C CYS A 10 -6.34 29.30 -3.34
N PRO A 11 -7.33 28.74 -4.06
CA PRO A 11 -8.76 28.90 -3.75
C PRO A 11 -9.11 28.45 -2.32
N VAL A 12 -9.93 29.27 -1.64
CA VAL A 12 -10.53 28.99 -0.32
C VAL A 12 -11.98 29.46 -0.32
N GLY A 13 -12.82 28.84 0.52
CA GLY A 13 -14.20 29.26 0.66
C GLY A 13 -14.92 28.58 1.82
N GLY A 14 -16.22 28.83 1.93
CA GLY A 14 -17.07 28.15 2.88
C GLY A 14 -18.55 28.43 2.69
N PHE A 15 -19.38 27.55 3.26
CA PHE A 15 -20.84 27.66 3.22
C PHE A 15 -21.44 26.92 4.41
N SER A 16 -22.62 27.36 4.83
CA SER A 16 -23.41 26.67 5.85
C SER A 16 -24.48 25.81 5.20
N PHE A 17 -24.80 24.68 5.80
CA PHE A 17 -25.90 23.82 5.35
C PHE A 17 -26.48 23.04 6.51
N GLU A 18 -27.70 22.53 6.29
CA GLU A 18 -28.39 21.69 7.25
C GLU A 18 -28.41 20.24 6.77
N THR A 19 -28.27 19.29 7.69
CA THR A 19 -28.38 17.86 7.40
C THR A 19 -29.14 17.11 8.50
N ASN A 20 -29.91 16.10 8.09
CA ASN A 20 -30.61 15.19 8.98
C ASN A 20 -29.75 13.95 9.22
N VAL A 21 -29.56 13.59 10.48
CA VAL A 21 -28.72 12.46 10.90
C VAL A 21 -29.43 11.70 12.01
N ALA A 22 -29.93 10.49 11.71
CA ALA A 22 -30.74 9.69 12.63
C ALA A 22 -31.91 10.49 13.28
N ASP A 23 -31.85 10.67 14.59
CA ASP A 23 -32.78 11.43 15.43
C ASP A 23 -32.34 12.88 15.67
N LYS A 24 -31.29 13.34 14.97
CA LYS A 24 -30.70 14.68 15.08
C LYS A 24 -30.84 15.47 13.77
N ARG A 25 -30.89 16.80 13.92
CA ARG A 25 -30.68 17.79 12.86
C ARG A 25 -29.42 18.56 13.21
N ALA A 26 -28.55 18.75 12.22
CA ALA A 26 -27.26 19.43 12.40
C ALA A 26 -27.14 20.59 11.39
N TYR A 27 -26.83 21.77 11.91
CA TYR A 27 -26.41 22.92 11.11
C TYR A 27 -24.90 23.00 11.15
N LEU A 28 -24.27 22.86 9.99
CA LEU A 28 -22.83 22.73 9.83
C LEU A 28 -22.29 23.87 8.98
N TYR A 29 -21.07 24.32 9.27
CA TYR A 29 -20.28 25.16 8.38
C TYR A 29 -19.17 24.32 7.74
N CYS A 30 -19.12 24.30 6.41
CA CYS A 30 -18.01 23.76 5.67
C CYS A 30 -17.00 24.88 5.38
N HIS A 31 -15.79 24.75 5.90
CA HIS A 31 -14.64 25.49 5.40
C HIS A 31 -13.84 24.60 4.45
N TRP A 32 -13.44 25.13 3.30
CA TRP A 32 -12.63 24.39 2.35
C TRP A 32 -11.43 25.20 1.85
N ARG A 33 -10.34 24.48 1.57
CA ARG A 33 -9.08 25.05 1.08
C ARG A 33 -8.39 24.11 0.11
N LEU A 34 -8.11 24.58 -1.11
CA LEU A 34 -7.23 23.89 -2.04
C LEU A 34 -5.78 24.17 -1.65
N ASN A 35 -4.91 23.16 -1.71
CA ASN A 35 -3.48 23.31 -1.51
C ASN A 35 -2.77 22.94 -2.80
N GLY A 36 -2.16 23.95 -3.42
CA GLY A 36 -1.33 23.77 -4.60
C GLY A 36 0.02 23.15 -4.26
N ASN A 37 0.64 22.49 -5.25
CA ASN A 37 2.06 22.21 -5.22
C ASN A 37 2.80 23.55 -5.38
N THR A 38 3.29 24.16 -4.30
CA THR A 38 4.17 25.32 -4.41
C THR A 38 5.47 24.88 -5.06
N SER A 39 5.67 25.17 -6.35
CA SER A 39 7.03 25.28 -6.88
C SER A 39 7.69 26.38 -6.07
N THR A 40 8.80 26.06 -5.39
CA THR A 40 9.61 27.04 -4.68
C THR A 40 10.15 28.07 -5.67
N GLU A 41 9.39 29.14 -5.89
CA GLU A 41 9.89 30.40 -6.43
C GLU A 41 10.79 31.02 -5.36
N ASN A 42 12.06 30.62 -5.36
CA ASN A 42 13.26 31.35 -4.90
C ASN A 42 14.32 30.36 -4.40
N GLY A 43 15.42 30.24 -5.15
CA GLY A 43 16.69 29.71 -4.64
C GLY A 43 17.19 28.45 -5.33
N ALA A 44 18.22 28.63 -6.16
CA ALA A 44 19.18 27.64 -6.64
C ALA A 44 18.64 26.25 -7.01
N VAL A 45 18.58 26.00 -8.33
CA VAL A 45 18.45 24.67 -8.93
C VAL A 45 19.62 23.81 -8.46
N SER A 46 19.43 23.10 -7.34
CA SER A 46 20.15 21.86 -7.11
C SER A 46 19.60 20.85 -8.12
N ARG A 47 20.49 20.17 -8.85
CA ARG A 47 20.14 19.08 -9.77
C ARG A 47 19.66 17.86 -8.97
N GLY A 48 18.49 17.98 -8.37
CA GLY A 48 17.68 16.88 -7.86
C GLY A 48 16.25 17.18 -8.27
N SER A 49 15.66 16.32 -9.12
CA SER A 49 14.33 16.54 -9.68
C SER A 49 13.34 16.94 -8.60
N SER A 50 12.81 18.17 -8.62
CA SER A 50 11.65 18.54 -7.83
C SER A 50 10.49 17.71 -8.36
N ARG A 51 10.27 16.52 -7.81
CA ARG A 51 9.16 15.66 -8.22
C ARG A 51 7.88 16.36 -7.79
N SER A 52 7.18 16.95 -8.76
CA SER A 52 5.81 17.41 -8.57
C SER A 52 4.98 16.22 -8.09
N LEU A 53 4.21 16.41 -7.02
CA LEU A 53 3.29 15.36 -6.57
C LEU A 53 2.29 15.05 -7.68
N PRO A 54 1.90 13.78 -7.84
CA PRO A 54 0.88 13.37 -8.80
C PRO A 54 -0.53 13.86 -8.41
N CYS A 55 -0.71 14.40 -7.21
CA CYS A 55 -1.98 14.92 -6.72
C CYS A 55 -1.84 16.26 -5.99
N LEU A 56 -2.89 17.07 -6.07
CA LEU A 56 -3.20 18.22 -5.20
C LEU A 56 -4.10 17.75 -4.06
N THR A 57 -4.25 18.57 -3.03
CA THR A 57 -5.13 18.26 -1.89
C THR A 57 -6.15 19.35 -1.64
N LEU A 58 -7.40 18.97 -1.40
CA LEU A 58 -8.49 19.84 -0.99
C LEU A 58 -8.91 19.46 0.43
N HIS A 59 -8.77 20.39 1.36
CA HIS A 59 -9.15 20.19 2.76
C HIS A 59 -10.60 20.60 2.93
N LEU A 60 -11.40 19.75 3.57
CA LEU A 60 -12.78 20.01 3.96
C LEU A 60 -12.90 19.88 5.47
N LEU A 61 -13.34 20.95 6.13
CA LEU A 61 -13.58 20.99 7.57
C LEU A 61 -15.06 21.31 7.80
N PHE A 62 -15.78 20.37 8.41
CA PHE A 62 -17.19 20.53 8.75
C PHE A 62 -17.32 20.78 10.24
N THR A 63 -17.57 22.03 10.60
CA THR A 63 -17.73 22.47 11.99
C THR A 63 -19.21 22.48 12.36
N PRO A 64 -19.63 21.76 13.40
CA PRO A 64 -21.00 21.85 13.90
C PRO A 64 -21.23 23.20 14.55
N ILE A 65 -22.24 23.93 14.07
CA ILE A 65 -22.69 25.19 14.68
C ILE A 65 -23.75 24.87 15.75
N ILE A 66 -24.79 24.11 15.38
CA ILE A 66 -25.87 23.74 16.28
C ILE A 66 -26.35 22.32 15.91
N ILE A 67 -26.60 21.48 16.92
CA ILE A 67 -27.21 20.15 16.77
C ILE A 67 -28.40 20.06 17.71
N TRP A 68 -29.53 19.56 17.20
CA TRP A 68 -30.76 19.46 17.98
C TRP A 68 -31.53 18.17 17.66
N PRO A 69 -32.39 17.69 18.59
CA PRO A 69 -33.27 16.57 18.33
C PRO A 69 -34.25 16.89 17.20
N ARG A 70 -34.47 15.93 16.30
CA ARG A 70 -35.31 16.07 15.10
C ARG A 70 -36.76 16.46 15.40
N ASN A 71 -37.26 16.12 16.60
CA ASN A 71 -38.66 16.31 17.00
C ASN A 71 -38.95 17.65 17.71
N LYS A 72 -37.97 18.57 17.83
CA LYS A 72 -38.22 19.91 18.38
C LYS A 72 -38.45 20.93 17.25
N ALA A 73 -39.56 21.65 17.29
CA ALA A 73 -39.81 22.81 16.44
C ALA A 73 -38.81 23.95 16.78
N LEU A 74 -38.25 24.59 15.76
CA LEU A 74 -37.26 25.67 15.92
C LEU A 74 -37.93 27.02 16.19
N ALA A 75 -37.36 27.79 17.12
CA ALA A 75 -37.45 29.25 17.10
C ALA A 75 -36.54 29.79 15.96
N PRO A 76 -36.89 30.91 15.30
CA PRO A 76 -36.13 31.43 14.18
C PRO A 76 -34.68 31.75 14.58
N LEU A 77 -33.73 31.26 13.78
CA LEU A 77 -32.30 31.50 13.96
C LEU A 77 -32.01 33.01 13.88
N PRO A 78 -31.09 33.56 14.69
CA PRO A 78 -30.66 34.94 14.54
C PRO A 78 -29.93 35.07 13.19
N HIS A 79 -30.45 35.92 12.31
CA HIS A 79 -29.75 36.36 11.11
C HIS A 79 -28.41 37.00 11.53
N SER A 80 -27.31 36.25 11.44
CA SER A 80 -25.98 36.85 11.57
C SER A 80 -25.53 37.32 10.19
N SER A 81 -25.28 38.63 10.13
CA SER A 81 -24.65 39.34 9.04
C SER A 81 -23.20 38.83 8.86
N TYR A 82 -23.01 37.84 7.99
CA TYR A 82 -21.71 37.50 7.41
C TYR A 82 -21.85 37.49 5.88
N GLY A 83 -20.88 38.13 5.24
CA GLY A 83 -20.91 38.64 3.87
C GLY A 83 -21.58 37.76 2.83
N HIS A 84 -22.52 38.36 2.12
CA HIS A 84 -23.01 37.90 0.83
C HIS A 84 -21.83 37.82 -0.15
N VAL A 85 -21.40 36.61 -0.50
CA VAL A 85 -20.86 36.32 -1.83
C VAL A 85 -21.91 35.44 -2.48
N THR A 86 -22.67 36.03 -3.38
CA THR A 86 -23.58 35.32 -4.27
C THR A 86 -22.74 34.56 -5.29
N ASP A 87 -22.65 33.24 -5.15
CA ASP A 87 -22.70 32.33 -6.29
C ASP A 87 -23.47 31.09 -5.83
N GLY A 88 -24.72 31.04 -6.31
CA GLY A 88 -25.70 30.04 -5.92
C GLY A 88 -25.39 28.70 -6.57
N HIS A 89 -25.03 27.72 -5.74
CA HIS A 89 -25.50 26.34 -5.83
C HIS A 89 -25.44 25.74 -4.43
N THR A 90 -26.54 25.87 -3.69
CA THR A 90 -26.73 25.25 -2.38
C THR A 90 -26.72 23.74 -2.53
N LEU A 91 -25.95 23.03 -1.70
CA LEU A 91 -26.07 21.55 -1.53
C LEU A 91 -27.47 21.11 -1.04
N GLN A 92 -28.37 22.06 -0.77
CA GLN A 92 -29.78 21.84 -0.44
C GLN A 92 -30.66 21.47 -1.63
N ASP A 93 -30.27 21.76 -2.87
CA ASP A 93 -31.05 21.33 -4.06
C ASP A 93 -30.86 19.84 -4.40
N ALA A 94 -30.09 19.10 -3.58
CA ALA A 94 -30.01 17.65 -3.58
C ALA A 94 -30.84 17.00 -2.45
N ALA A 95 -31.89 17.68 -1.96
CA ALA A 95 -32.94 17.00 -1.22
C ALA A 95 -33.78 16.15 -2.20
N PRO A 96 -33.97 14.84 -1.95
CA PRO A 96 -34.57 13.95 -2.93
C PRO A 96 -36.06 14.27 -3.07
N THR A 97 -36.42 14.97 -4.15
CA THR A 97 -37.67 14.64 -4.81
C THR A 97 -37.54 13.21 -5.31
N GLN A 98 -38.46 12.35 -4.88
CA GLN A 98 -38.53 10.95 -5.30
C GLN A 98 -38.80 10.89 -6.80
N THR A 99 -37.76 11.04 -7.62
CA THR A 99 -37.78 10.79 -9.06
C THR A 99 -36.35 10.51 -9.53
N GLU A 100 -36.07 9.22 -9.73
CA GLU A 100 -35.16 8.64 -10.72
C GLU A 100 -33.64 9.01 -10.71
N ASN A 101 -32.83 8.06 -10.23
CA ASN A 101 -31.49 7.69 -10.73
C ASN A 101 -30.52 8.79 -11.22
N SER A 102 -30.09 9.70 -10.33
CA SER A 102 -28.85 10.46 -10.52
C SER A 102 -27.73 9.81 -9.70
N GLU A 103 -26.72 9.23 -10.36
CA GLU A 103 -25.54 8.64 -9.72
C GLU A 103 -24.75 9.72 -8.96
N THR A 104 -25.03 9.89 -7.67
CA THR A 104 -24.24 10.76 -6.80
C THR A 104 -22.78 10.30 -6.80
N GLY A 105 -21.80 11.19 -7.02
CA GLY A 105 -20.38 10.82 -7.08
C GLY A 105 -19.87 10.13 -5.81
N THR A 106 -18.97 9.14 -5.96
CA THR A 106 -18.43 8.33 -4.82
C THR A 106 -17.77 9.17 -3.74
N ALA A 107 -17.08 10.25 -4.12
CA ALA A 107 -16.45 11.17 -3.17
C ALA A 107 -17.48 11.92 -2.31
N LEU A 108 -18.56 12.41 -2.93
CA LEU A 108 -19.64 13.11 -2.23
C LEU A 108 -20.33 12.18 -1.22
N ARG A 109 -20.61 10.93 -1.60
CA ARG A 109 -21.15 9.92 -0.66
C ARG A 109 -20.24 9.69 0.53
N LEU A 110 -18.92 9.54 0.32
CA LEU A 110 -17.96 9.36 1.41
C LEU A 110 -17.96 10.56 2.36
N VAL A 111 -18.01 11.78 1.82
CA VAL A 111 -18.09 13.01 2.62
C VAL A 111 -19.37 13.03 3.46
N GLN A 112 -20.52 12.73 2.85
CA GLN A 112 -21.81 12.65 3.54
C GLN A 112 -21.80 11.60 4.65
N ASP A 113 -21.24 10.42 4.40
CA ASP A 113 -21.15 9.33 5.37
C ASP A 113 -20.22 9.68 6.54
N ALA A 114 -19.10 10.34 6.27
CA ALA A 114 -18.18 10.81 7.30
C ALA A 114 -18.85 11.85 8.21
N ILE A 115 -19.58 12.81 7.63
CA ILE A 115 -20.36 13.81 8.38
C ILE A 115 -21.40 13.13 9.25
N LYS A 116 -22.22 12.24 8.68
CA LYS A 116 -23.28 11.51 9.41
C LYS A 116 -22.70 10.74 10.59
N LYS A 117 -21.69 9.90 10.35
CA LYS A 117 -21.03 9.11 11.41
C LYS A 117 -20.42 10.00 12.49
N ASN A 118 -19.87 11.15 12.13
CA ASN A 118 -19.28 12.05 13.12
C ASN A 118 -20.34 12.72 13.99
N VAL A 119 -21.42 13.23 13.38
CA VAL A 119 -22.56 13.82 14.10
C VAL A 119 -23.25 12.79 15.00
N GLU A 120 -23.41 11.54 14.55
CA GLU A 120 -24.00 10.47 15.36
C GLU A 120 -23.18 10.19 16.62
N ASN A 121 -21.85 10.09 16.48
CA ASN A 121 -20.98 9.57 17.52
C ASN A 121 -20.37 10.63 18.43
N TYR A 122 -20.21 11.87 17.97
CA TYR A 122 -19.36 12.85 18.65
C TYR A 122 -19.93 14.26 18.76
N ASP A 123 -21.16 14.48 18.29
CA ASP A 123 -21.93 15.74 18.33
C ASP A 123 -21.12 16.99 17.93
N THR A 124 -20.31 17.53 18.84
CA THR A 124 -19.60 18.79 18.69
C THR A 124 -18.30 18.70 17.90
N SER A 125 -17.85 17.54 17.47
CA SER A 125 -16.50 17.44 16.89
C SER A 125 -16.45 17.81 15.41
N ILE A 126 -15.33 18.39 14.96
CA ILE A 126 -15.14 18.77 13.55
C ILE A 126 -14.89 17.51 12.70
N THR A 127 -15.63 17.34 11.61
CA THR A 127 -15.29 16.32 10.59
C THR A 127 -14.25 16.90 9.65
N ALA A 128 -13.10 16.24 9.51
CA ALA A 128 -12.02 16.71 8.64
C ALA A 128 -11.68 15.66 7.57
N ILE A 129 -11.75 16.06 6.30
CA ILE A 129 -11.54 15.19 5.15
C ILE A 129 -10.55 15.85 4.19
N LYS A 130 -9.57 15.07 3.73
CA LYS A 130 -8.64 15.48 2.68
C LYS A 130 -9.01 14.78 1.38
N ILE A 131 -9.49 15.54 0.41
CA ILE A 131 -9.77 15.07 -0.94
C ILE A 131 -8.49 15.17 -1.76
N LEU A 132 -8.19 14.11 -2.52
CA LEU A 132 -7.05 14.05 -3.43
C LEU A 132 -7.54 14.33 -4.85
N LEU A 133 -6.94 15.32 -5.50
CA LEU A 133 -7.25 15.73 -6.86
C LEU A 133 -6.05 15.44 -7.76
N PRO A 134 -6.23 14.98 -9.00
CA PRO A 134 -5.11 14.68 -9.89
C PRO A 134 -4.35 15.96 -10.26
N ALA A 135 -3.03 15.99 -10.06
CA ALA A 135 -2.18 17.10 -10.51
C ALA A 135 -1.65 16.88 -11.93
N THR A 136 -1.69 15.63 -12.42
CA THR A 136 -1.24 15.24 -13.75
C THR A 136 -2.28 14.39 -14.46
N SER A 137 -2.31 14.47 -15.78
CA SER A 137 -3.13 13.61 -16.64
C SER A 137 -2.39 12.31 -16.96
N GLY A 138 -3.11 11.20 -17.07
CA GLY A 138 -2.53 9.92 -17.46
C GLY A 138 -3.42 8.75 -17.08
N TYR A 139 -2.82 7.57 -16.95
CA TYR A 139 -3.48 6.31 -16.62
C TYR A 139 -3.08 5.84 -15.24
N VAL A 140 -4.06 5.42 -14.44
CA VAL A 140 -3.83 4.91 -13.10
C VAL A 140 -3.21 3.51 -13.17
N VAL A 141 -2.06 3.32 -12.51
CA VAL A 141 -1.33 2.04 -12.51
C VAL A 141 -1.99 1.01 -11.58
N ARG A 142 -2.63 1.45 -10.51
CA ARG A 142 -3.13 0.59 -9.43
C ARG A 142 -4.37 1.20 -8.78
N ASN A 143 -5.40 0.39 -8.53
CA ASN A 143 -6.72 0.87 -8.06
C ASN A 143 -6.91 1.00 -6.53
N ASP A 144 -5.94 0.58 -5.72
CA ASP A 144 -5.96 0.68 -4.24
C ASP A 144 -4.71 1.41 -3.71
N ILE A 145 -4.08 2.25 -4.54
CA ILE A 145 -2.77 2.83 -4.25
C ILE A 145 -2.81 3.74 -3.02
N ILE A 146 -3.88 4.52 -2.85
CA ILE A 146 -4.02 5.48 -1.75
C ILE A 146 -4.27 4.69 -0.46
N GLN A 147 -5.24 3.79 -0.45
CA GLN A 147 -5.51 2.88 0.67
C GLN A 147 -4.25 2.13 1.11
N ARG A 148 -3.55 1.50 0.16
CA ARG A 148 -2.36 0.69 0.44
C ARG A 148 -1.25 1.52 1.07
N ARG A 149 -1.05 2.75 0.60
CA ARG A 149 0.01 3.63 1.11
C ARG A 149 -0.30 4.22 2.48
N PHE A 150 -1.58 4.31 2.84
CA PHE A 150 -2.03 4.87 4.12
C PHE A 150 -2.41 3.83 5.20
N LEU A 151 -2.27 2.53 4.94
CA LEU A 151 -2.58 1.47 5.93
C LEU A 151 -1.93 1.66 7.31
N THR A 152 -0.75 2.27 7.38
CA THR A 152 -0.01 2.52 8.63
C THR A 152 -0.02 3.99 9.06
N CYS A 153 -0.81 4.84 8.40
CA CYS A 153 -0.89 6.25 8.74
C CYS A 153 -1.72 6.42 10.02
N GLN A 154 -1.09 6.97 11.07
CA GLN A 154 -1.76 7.11 12.36
C GLN A 154 -2.82 8.21 12.38
N LEU A 155 -2.79 9.13 11.42
CA LEU A 155 -3.74 10.25 11.31
C LEU A 155 -5.00 9.88 10.52
N ALA A 156 -4.98 8.82 9.71
CA ALA A 156 -6.11 8.44 8.86
C ALA A 156 -7.05 7.47 9.59
N LYS A 157 -8.36 7.77 9.57
CA LYS A 157 -9.42 6.86 10.03
C LYS A 157 -9.86 5.93 8.92
N ASP A 158 -10.31 6.54 7.82
CA ASP A 158 -10.80 5.87 6.62
C ASP A 158 -10.06 6.43 5.41
N VAL A 159 -9.75 5.58 4.45
CA VAL A 159 -9.07 5.95 3.21
C VAL A 159 -9.79 5.29 2.05
N ALA A 160 -9.99 6.03 0.96
CA ALA A 160 -10.66 5.52 -0.21
C ALA A 160 -9.92 5.92 -1.50
N ASP A 161 -9.87 4.98 -2.43
CA ASP A 161 -9.52 5.20 -3.83
C ASP A 161 -10.81 5.35 -4.65
N PHE A 162 -10.86 6.32 -5.55
CA PHE A 162 -12.00 6.55 -6.45
C PHE A 162 -11.67 6.25 -7.92
N THR A 163 -10.54 5.58 -8.14
CA THR A 163 -10.03 5.27 -9.48
C THR A 163 -10.02 3.78 -9.75
N ALA A 164 -10.01 3.42 -11.03
CA ALA A 164 -9.81 2.06 -11.49
C ALA A 164 -8.49 1.96 -12.23
N VAL A 165 -7.86 0.80 -12.17
CA VAL A 165 -6.61 0.50 -12.90
C VAL A 165 -6.84 0.65 -14.40
N GLY A 166 -5.90 1.30 -15.09
CA GLY A 166 -6.00 1.63 -16.50
C GLY A 166 -6.99 2.75 -16.84
N LYS A 167 -7.72 3.31 -15.87
CA LYS A 167 -8.59 4.47 -16.10
C LYS A 167 -7.75 5.69 -16.44
N LYS A 168 -8.12 6.38 -17.52
CA LYS A 168 -7.56 7.69 -17.85
C LYS A 168 -8.15 8.76 -16.92
N ILE A 169 -7.29 9.56 -16.34
CA ILE A 169 -7.64 10.71 -15.50
C ILE A 169 -6.97 11.96 -16.05
N TYR A 170 -7.57 13.11 -15.76
CA TYR A 170 -7.12 14.40 -16.26
C TYR A 170 -6.70 15.27 -15.09
N ALA A 171 -5.61 16.02 -15.26
CA ALA A 171 -5.17 17.00 -14.28
C ALA A 171 -6.31 17.96 -13.94
N PHE A 172 -6.47 18.23 -12.65
CA PHE A 172 -7.46 19.14 -12.16
C PHE A 172 -7.07 20.57 -12.48
N ASP A 173 -7.89 21.24 -13.29
CA ASP A 173 -7.74 22.65 -13.60
C ASP A 173 -8.49 23.51 -12.58
N TYR A 174 -7.71 24.17 -11.72
CA TYR A 174 -8.19 25.10 -10.71
C TYR A 174 -8.00 26.58 -11.11
N SER A 175 -7.58 26.85 -12.35
CA SER A 175 -7.47 28.22 -12.88
C SER A 175 -8.82 28.80 -13.32
N THR A 176 -9.79 27.92 -13.59
CA THR A 176 -11.20 28.26 -13.83
C THR A 176 -11.96 28.37 -12.50
N GLU A 177 -13.12 29.02 -12.52
CA GLU A 177 -14.03 29.12 -11.37
C GLU A 177 -14.29 27.72 -10.80
N THR A 178 -13.63 27.44 -9.67
CA THR A 178 -13.53 26.09 -9.12
C THR A 178 -14.63 25.89 -8.09
N THR A 179 -15.57 25.00 -8.37
CA THR A 179 -16.60 24.62 -7.40
C THR A 179 -16.17 23.40 -6.58
N LEU A 180 -16.67 23.32 -5.35
CA LEU A 180 -16.48 22.15 -4.49
C LEU A 180 -17.03 20.88 -5.15
N LEU A 181 -18.21 20.95 -5.78
CA LEU A 181 -18.83 19.81 -6.44
C LEU A 181 -17.96 19.28 -7.58
N LYS A 182 -17.47 20.16 -8.47
CA LYS A 182 -16.54 19.78 -9.54
C LYS A 182 -15.28 19.11 -8.99
N SER A 183 -14.78 19.58 -7.84
CA SER A 183 -13.63 18.98 -7.17
C SER A 183 -13.93 17.56 -6.64
N LEU A 184 -15.12 17.33 -6.09
CA LEU A 184 -15.54 16.01 -5.63
C LEU A 184 -15.76 15.04 -6.80
N ASP A 185 -16.29 15.50 -7.93
CA ASP A 185 -16.57 14.66 -9.09
C ASP A 185 -15.30 14.12 -9.75
N VAL A 186 -14.21 14.89 -9.71
CA VAL A 186 -12.90 14.53 -10.29
C VAL A 186 -11.92 13.97 -9.26
N ALA A 187 -12.35 13.80 -8.02
CA ALA A 187 -11.51 13.28 -6.96
C ALA A 187 -11.01 11.87 -7.28
N ILE A 188 -9.73 11.63 -7.00
CA ILE A 188 -9.07 10.33 -7.20
C ILE A 188 -9.00 9.51 -5.91
N GLY A 189 -9.23 10.15 -4.77
CA GLY A 189 -9.43 9.49 -3.49
C GLY A 189 -9.66 10.47 -2.36
N ALA A 190 -9.83 9.94 -1.15
CA ALA A 190 -10.06 10.73 0.05
C ALA A 190 -9.43 10.07 1.28
N ILE A 191 -9.05 10.91 2.23
CA ILE A 191 -8.56 10.51 3.55
C ILE A 191 -9.39 11.22 4.61
N HIS A 192 -10.12 10.44 5.40
CA HIS A 192 -10.85 10.92 6.57
C HIS A 192 -9.89 10.97 7.76
N LEU A 193 -9.73 12.15 8.37
CA LEU A 193 -8.89 12.31 9.55
C LEU A 193 -9.48 11.50 10.72
N LYS A 194 -8.61 10.93 11.57
CA LYS A 194 -9.04 10.38 12.86
C LYS A 194 -9.70 11.45 13.69
N TYR A 195 -10.68 10.99 14.47
CA TYR A 195 -11.39 11.80 15.43
C TYR A 195 -10.41 12.53 16.36
N LEU A 196 -10.64 13.82 16.51
CA LEU A 196 -9.99 14.68 17.49
C LEU A 196 -11.09 15.29 18.35
N PRO A 197 -10.97 15.23 19.69
CA PRO A 197 -12.04 15.69 20.56
C PRO A 197 -12.21 17.21 20.52
N GLY A 198 -13.48 17.64 20.44
CA GLY A 198 -13.88 19.04 20.59
C GLY A 198 -13.98 19.84 19.28
N VAL A 199 -14.25 21.14 19.43
CA VAL A 199 -14.45 22.12 18.33
C VAL A 199 -13.18 22.93 18.03
N GLU A 200 -12.02 22.57 18.59
CA GLU A 200 -10.81 23.40 18.44
C GLU A 200 -10.23 23.28 17.03
N SER A 201 -10.57 24.23 16.15
CA SER A 201 -10.11 24.26 14.76
C SER A 201 -8.59 24.20 14.62
N ARG A 202 -7.84 24.81 15.55
CA ARG A 202 -6.36 24.84 15.51
C ARG A 202 -5.75 23.44 15.57
N LEU A 203 -6.28 22.57 16.43
CA LEU A 203 -5.80 21.20 16.57
C LEU A 203 -6.08 20.40 15.28
N VAL A 204 -7.26 20.58 14.69
CA VAL A 204 -7.66 19.93 13.45
C VAL A 204 -6.83 20.44 12.26
N GLU A 205 -6.59 21.74 12.17
CA GLU A 205 -5.72 22.36 11.15
C GLU A 205 -4.28 21.86 11.26
N TYR A 206 -3.75 21.73 12.48
CA TYR A 206 -2.43 21.15 12.72
C TYR A 206 -2.37 19.70 12.23
N ALA A 207 -3.35 18.87 12.61
CA ALA A 207 -3.43 17.49 12.17
C ALA A 207 -3.62 17.35 10.64
N MET A 208 -4.39 18.24 10.01
CA MET A 208 -4.55 18.30 8.56
C MET A 208 -3.26 18.72 7.84
N THR A 209 -2.45 19.55 8.48
CA THR A 209 -1.10 19.91 8.01
C THR A 209 -0.16 18.72 8.11
N SER A 210 -0.13 18.02 9.25
CA SER A 210 0.67 16.78 9.37
C SER A 210 0.22 15.71 8.38
N LEU A 211 -1.09 15.60 8.12
CA LEU A 211 -1.62 14.69 7.11
C LEU A 211 -1.21 15.11 5.67
N GLU A 212 -0.98 16.39 5.43
CA GLU A 212 -0.40 16.87 4.16
C GLU A 212 1.01 16.33 3.94
N ASP A 213 1.83 16.33 4.99
CA ASP A 213 3.18 15.79 4.95
C ASP A 213 3.18 14.27 4.73
N GLU A 214 2.23 13.56 5.33
CA GLU A 214 2.00 12.14 5.06
C GLU A 214 1.61 11.88 3.59
N VAL A 215 0.74 12.72 2.99
CA VAL A 215 0.40 12.63 1.55
C VAL A 215 1.65 12.82 0.69
N LYS A 216 2.43 13.87 0.96
CA LYS A 216 3.67 14.14 0.25
C LYS A 216 4.63 12.96 0.34
N ALA A 217 4.89 12.46 1.54
CA ALA A 217 5.82 11.36 1.75
C ALA A 217 5.34 10.06 1.06
N ARG A 218 4.06 9.71 1.25
CA ARG A 218 3.51 8.42 0.85
C ARG A 218 3.13 8.32 -0.63
N LEU A 219 2.88 9.45 -1.31
CA LEU A 219 2.47 9.50 -2.72
C LEU A 219 3.48 10.22 -3.63
N SER A 220 4.72 10.42 -3.18
CA SER A 220 5.83 11.09 -3.91
C SER A 220 6.43 10.34 -5.12
N PHE A 221 5.76 9.30 -5.62
CA PHE A 221 6.21 8.50 -6.77
C PHE A 221 5.16 8.53 -7.88
N SER A 222 5.58 8.25 -9.11
CA SER A 222 4.65 8.21 -10.25
C SER A 222 3.81 6.94 -10.19
N TRP A 223 2.51 7.11 -9.94
CA TRP A 223 1.48 6.07 -10.03
C TRP A 223 0.39 6.39 -11.06
N ILE A 224 0.54 7.55 -11.72
CA ILE A 224 -0.18 7.99 -12.91
C ILE A 224 0.87 8.05 -14.02
N VAL A 225 0.68 7.26 -15.09
CA VAL A 225 1.62 7.13 -16.20
C VAL A 225 1.03 7.71 -17.48
N ASP A 226 1.88 8.17 -18.40
CA ASP A 226 1.47 8.80 -19.67
C ASP A 226 0.82 7.80 -20.64
N LYS A 227 1.21 6.53 -20.56
CA LYS A 227 0.75 5.44 -21.44
C LYS A 227 0.04 4.35 -20.66
N LEU A 228 -1.04 3.82 -21.24
CA LEU A 228 -1.73 2.66 -20.69
C LEU A 228 -0.77 1.46 -20.68
N LEU A 229 -0.61 0.83 -19.52
CA LEU A 229 0.21 -0.36 -19.39
C LEU A 229 -0.51 -1.56 -20.02
N PRO A 230 0.18 -2.39 -20.83
CA PRO A 230 -0.42 -3.61 -21.36
C PRO A 230 -0.73 -4.58 -20.22
N ARG A 231 -1.84 -5.30 -20.35
CA ARG A 231 -2.17 -6.40 -19.43
C ARG A 231 -1.12 -7.50 -19.56
N LYS A 232 -0.69 -8.06 -18.43
CA LYS A 232 0.36 -9.08 -18.35
C LYS A 232 -0.11 -10.33 -17.62
N ARG A 233 0.32 -11.50 -18.10
CA ARG A 233 0.08 -12.82 -17.51
C ARG A 233 1.31 -13.29 -16.73
N LEU A 234 1.17 -13.37 -15.41
CA LEU A 234 2.23 -13.76 -14.48
C LEU A 234 1.94 -15.17 -13.96
N ALA A 235 2.90 -16.07 -14.15
CA ALA A 235 2.91 -17.36 -13.48
C ALA A 235 3.53 -17.24 -12.07
N LEU A 236 2.78 -17.64 -11.05
CA LEU A 236 3.23 -17.76 -9.67
C LEU A 236 3.43 -19.24 -9.33
N VAL A 237 4.69 -19.65 -9.17
CA VAL A 237 5.09 -20.98 -8.73
C VAL A 237 5.15 -21.00 -7.19
N ASP A 238 4.52 -21.99 -6.56
CA ASP A 238 4.19 -21.98 -5.12
C ASP A 238 3.24 -20.84 -4.76
N GLY A 239 1.94 -21.14 -4.87
CA GLY A 239 0.82 -20.27 -4.55
C GLY A 239 0.71 -19.88 -3.08
N LYS A 240 1.64 -20.35 -2.23
CA LYS A 240 1.72 -20.13 -0.78
C LYS A 240 0.53 -20.72 -0.02
N ALA A 241 0.78 -21.02 1.25
CA ALA A 241 -0.21 -21.63 2.13
C ALA A 241 -1.52 -20.83 2.25
N TYR A 242 -2.58 -21.56 2.61
CA TYR A 242 -3.95 -21.06 2.70
C TYR A 242 -4.11 -19.87 3.68
N PRO A 243 -4.98 -18.89 3.37
CA PRO A 243 -5.13 -17.68 4.19
C PRO A 243 -5.54 -17.89 5.65
N ASP A 244 -6.22 -19.00 5.96
CA ASP A 244 -6.63 -19.32 7.35
C ASP A 244 -5.42 -19.62 8.24
N VAL A 245 -4.27 -19.99 7.65
CA VAL A 245 -3.01 -20.14 8.37
C VAL A 245 -2.32 -18.78 8.54
N SER A 246 -2.32 -17.96 7.48
CA SER A 246 -1.76 -16.62 7.49
C SER A 246 -2.34 -15.80 6.36
N THR A 247 -2.70 -14.54 6.61
CA THR A 247 -3.16 -13.62 5.56
C THR A 247 -2.01 -13.01 4.75
N ALA A 248 -0.74 -13.24 5.13
CA ALA A 248 0.41 -12.67 4.45
C ALA A 248 0.50 -13.04 2.95
N PRO A 249 0.25 -14.30 2.53
CA PRO A 249 0.18 -14.70 1.13
C PRO A 249 -0.82 -13.91 0.27
N LEU A 250 -1.95 -13.47 0.86
CA LEU A 250 -2.98 -12.71 0.13
C LEU A 250 -2.45 -11.38 -0.43
N GLY A 251 -1.34 -10.86 0.10
CA GLY A 251 -0.72 -9.64 -0.41
C GLY A 251 -0.34 -9.74 -1.90
N ILE A 252 0.13 -10.91 -2.34
CA ILE A 252 0.54 -11.14 -3.74
C ILE A 252 -0.70 -11.12 -4.65
N TYR A 253 -1.74 -11.87 -4.28
CA TYR A 253 -2.99 -11.96 -5.01
C TYR A 253 -3.72 -10.62 -5.11
N ARG A 254 -3.82 -9.88 -3.99
CA ARG A 254 -4.37 -8.52 -3.96
C ARG A 254 -3.57 -7.58 -4.85
N ALA A 255 -2.24 -7.70 -4.82
CA ALA A 255 -1.39 -6.85 -5.65
C ALA A 255 -1.55 -7.13 -7.15
N ALA A 256 -1.61 -8.40 -7.55
CA ALA A 256 -1.85 -8.78 -8.95
C ALA A 256 -3.19 -8.22 -9.45
N ARG A 257 -4.27 -8.45 -8.69
CA ARG A 257 -5.60 -7.92 -9.00
C ARG A 257 -5.61 -6.39 -9.12
N ALA A 258 -5.00 -5.70 -8.16
CA ALA A 258 -4.97 -4.24 -8.14
C ALA A 258 -4.18 -3.62 -9.31
N LEU A 259 -3.22 -4.38 -9.86
CA LEU A 259 -2.40 -4.02 -11.02
C LEU A 259 -2.98 -4.54 -12.34
N SER A 260 -4.15 -5.18 -12.35
CA SER A 260 -4.72 -5.91 -13.51
C SER A 260 -3.78 -6.97 -14.11
N ILE A 261 -2.92 -7.57 -13.29
CA ILE A 261 -2.09 -8.71 -13.71
C ILE A 261 -2.96 -9.96 -13.71
N GLU A 262 -2.96 -10.70 -14.82
CA GLU A 262 -3.57 -12.01 -14.89
C GLU A 262 -2.67 -13.03 -14.19
N LEU A 263 -3.17 -13.66 -13.13
CA LEU A 263 -2.37 -14.54 -12.29
C LEU A 263 -2.64 -16.01 -12.62
N VAL A 264 -1.60 -16.71 -13.05
CA VAL A 264 -1.60 -18.17 -13.27
C VAL A 264 -0.88 -18.81 -12.11
N VAL A 265 -1.56 -19.60 -11.29
CA VAL A 265 -0.94 -20.30 -10.15
C VAL A 265 -0.49 -21.69 -10.60
N VAL A 266 0.77 -22.02 -10.36
CA VAL A 266 1.35 -23.34 -10.61
C VAL A 266 1.70 -23.99 -9.29
N ASP A 267 1.00 -25.06 -8.95
CA ASP A 267 1.17 -25.74 -7.66
C ASP A 267 0.75 -27.21 -7.69
N HIS A 268 0.95 -27.90 -6.58
CA HIS A 268 0.54 -29.29 -6.39
C HIS A 268 -0.99 -29.45 -6.41
N ASN A 269 -1.45 -30.67 -6.72
CA ASN A 269 -2.86 -31.03 -6.67
C ASN A 269 -3.43 -30.86 -5.25
N GLY A 270 -4.64 -30.32 -5.13
CA GLY A 270 -5.29 -30.03 -3.85
C GLY A 270 -4.81 -28.74 -3.17
N HIS A 271 -4.03 -27.91 -3.86
CA HIS A 271 -3.71 -26.57 -3.35
C HIS A 271 -4.97 -25.71 -3.28
N TRP A 272 -5.09 -24.84 -2.27
CA TRP A 272 -6.33 -24.11 -2.00
C TRP A 272 -6.81 -23.20 -3.14
N THR A 273 -5.90 -22.69 -3.96
CA THR A 273 -6.28 -21.88 -5.12
C THR A 273 -6.92 -22.72 -6.21
N GLU A 274 -6.74 -24.04 -6.25
CA GLU A 274 -7.44 -24.93 -7.19
C GLU A 274 -8.96 -24.89 -6.98
N ASP A 275 -9.39 -24.70 -5.74
CA ASP A 275 -10.80 -24.70 -5.35
C ASP A 275 -11.60 -23.62 -6.11
N PRO A 276 -12.80 -23.94 -6.64
CA PRO A 276 -13.68 -22.97 -7.29
C PRO A 276 -14.02 -21.74 -6.45
N SER A 277 -14.07 -21.86 -5.12
CA SER A 277 -14.29 -20.75 -4.19
C SER A 277 -13.14 -19.74 -4.20
N ALA A 278 -11.91 -20.18 -4.54
CA ALA A 278 -10.74 -19.32 -4.65
C ALA A 278 -10.55 -18.72 -6.07
N LYS A 279 -11.51 -18.91 -6.98
CA LYS A 279 -11.42 -18.45 -8.38
C LYS A 279 -11.21 -16.94 -8.51
N GLU A 280 -11.66 -16.13 -7.56
CA GLU A 280 -11.45 -14.68 -7.63
C GLU A 280 -9.99 -14.24 -7.43
N TRP A 281 -9.14 -15.12 -6.90
CA TRP A 281 -7.75 -14.82 -6.60
C TRP A 281 -6.81 -15.09 -7.77
N ARG A 282 -7.26 -15.80 -8.81
CA ARG A 282 -6.41 -16.20 -9.94
C ARG A 282 -7.21 -16.30 -11.24
N ASP A 283 -6.53 -16.14 -12.35
CA ASP A 283 -7.12 -16.33 -13.67
C ASP A 283 -7.05 -17.79 -14.14
N GLU A 284 -6.07 -18.55 -13.64
CA GLU A 284 -5.83 -19.95 -14.03
C GLU A 284 -5.04 -20.68 -12.94
N PHE A 285 -5.28 -21.99 -12.80
CA PHE A 285 -4.51 -22.87 -11.93
C PHE A 285 -4.03 -24.04 -12.78
N ILE A 286 -2.75 -24.37 -12.66
CA ILE A 286 -2.12 -25.46 -13.40
C ILE A 286 -1.43 -26.37 -12.41
N THR A 287 -1.89 -27.61 -12.35
CA THR A 287 -1.31 -28.64 -11.48
C THR A 287 0.08 -29.02 -11.96
N CYS A 288 1.05 -29.03 -11.04
CA CYS A 288 2.43 -29.42 -11.26
C CYS A 288 2.92 -30.24 -10.06
N ASP A 289 3.69 -31.29 -10.31
CA ASP A 289 4.44 -31.95 -9.24
C ASP A 289 5.57 -31.04 -8.77
N MET A 290 5.44 -30.57 -7.52
CA MET A 290 6.31 -29.61 -6.85
C MET A 290 7.49 -30.25 -6.11
N THR A 291 7.74 -31.54 -6.32
CA THR A 291 8.90 -32.25 -5.77
C THR A 291 10.19 -31.51 -6.16
N VAL A 292 11.05 -31.21 -5.17
CA VAL A 292 12.29 -30.44 -5.40
C VAL A 292 13.40 -31.41 -5.79
N ASP A 293 13.62 -31.51 -7.10
CA ASP A 293 14.68 -32.29 -7.73
C ASP A 293 15.19 -31.58 -9.00
N GLU A 294 16.16 -32.17 -9.70
CA GLU A 294 16.71 -31.63 -10.95
C GLU A 294 15.67 -31.54 -12.10
N GLY A 295 14.58 -32.31 -12.03
CA GLY A 295 13.51 -32.34 -13.02
C GLY A 295 12.43 -31.27 -12.81
N LEU A 296 12.37 -30.63 -11.64
CA LEU A 296 11.36 -29.61 -11.33
C LEU A 296 11.30 -28.46 -12.35
N PRO A 297 12.42 -27.90 -12.86
CA PRO A 297 12.36 -26.85 -13.88
C PRO A 297 11.61 -27.28 -15.15
N ASP A 298 11.80 -28.53 -15.58
CA ASP A 298 11.13 -29.08 -16.77
C ASP A 298 9.65 -29.32 -16.50
N ARG A 299 9.30 -29.81 -15.30
CA ARG A 299 7.88 -29.96 -14.90
C ARG A 299 7.15 -28.62 -14.90
N ILE A 300 7.77 -27.55 -14.36
CA ILE A 300 7.19 -26.19 -14.37
C ILE A 300 7.01 -25.68 -15.80
N ALA A 301 8.04 -25.78 -16.65
CA ALA A 301 7.95 -25.31 -18.04
C ALA A 301 6.89 -26.08 -18.85
N ASN A 302 6.80 -27.40 -18.65
CA ASN A 302 5.78 -28.25 -19.27
C ASN A 302 4.37 -28.01 -18.73
N ALA A 303 4.22 -27.59 -17.48
CA ALA A 303 2.95 -27.17 -16.93
C ALA A 303 2.49 -25.87 -17.59
N LEU A 304 3.39 -24.87 -17.66
CA LEU A 304 3.08 -23.56 -18.21
C LEU A 304 2.84 -23.54 -19.71
N SER A 305 3.43 -24.47 -20.48
CA SER A 305 3.13 -24.61 -21.91
C SER A 305 1.67 -25.01 -22.19
N LYS A 306 0.95 -25.49 -21.17
CA LYS A 306 -0.48 -25.82 -21.23
C LYS A 306 -1.40 -24.67 -20.81
N SER A 307 -0.85 -23.50 -20.45
CA SER A 307 -1.66 -22.34 -20.07
C SER A 307 -2.57 -21.91 -21.22
N LYS A 308 -3.77 -21.43 -20.89
CA LYS A 308 -4.75 -20.90 -21.85
C LYS A 308 -4.27 -19.65 -22.62
N GLY A 309 -3.13 -19.07 -22.27
CA GLY A 309 -2.57 -17.91 -22.94
C GLY A 309 -1.08 -17.73 -22.69
N LEU A 310 -0.46 -16.83 -23.46
CA LEU A 310 0.97 -16.54 -23.36
C LEU A 310 1.33 -16.10 -21.93
N ILE A 311 2.37 -16.69 -21.36
CA ILE A 311 2.94 -16.27 -20.08
C ILE A 311 4.00 -15.20 -20.34
N ASP A 312 3.84 -14.03 -19.73
CA ASP A 312 4.80 -12.93 -19.88
C ASP A 312 5.95 -13.02 -18.87
N CYS A 313 5.72 -13.64 -17.70
CA CYS A 313 6.68 -13.71 -16.61
C CYS A 313 6.39 -14.91 -15.70
N ILE A 314 7.43 -15.45 -15.06
CA ILE A 314 7.33 -16.47 -14.03
C ILE A 314 8.02 -15.96 -12.77
N THR A 315 7.40 -16.16 -11.61
CA THR A 315 7.99 -15.81 -10.32
C THR A 315 7.63 -16.83 -9.25
N THR A 316 8.38 -16.79 -8.15
CA THR A 316 8.06 -17.50 -6.91
C THR A 316 8.49 -16.63 -5.73
N TYR A 317 7.77 -16.78 -4.62
CA TYR A 317 8.18 -16.21 -3.34
C TYR A 317 8.73 -17.28 -2.39
N SER A 318 9.02 -18.49 -2.90
CA SER A 318 9.68 -19.55 -2.16
C SER A 318 11.17 -19.50 -2.43
N ASP A 319 11.96 -19.17 -1.41
CA ASP A 319 13.42 -19.20 -1.51
C ASP A 319 13.91 -20.55 -2.06
N LYS A 320 13.30 -21.66 -1.62
CA LYS A 320 13.64 -23.03 -2.03
C LYS A 320 13.41 -23.29 -3.52
N LEU A 321 12.46 -22.59 -4.13
CA LEU A 321 12.08 -22.79 -5.53
C LEU A 321 12.67 -21.74 -6.47
N LEU A 322 13.35 -20.70 -5.93
CA LEU A 322 13.95 -19.64 -6.75
C LEU A 322 14.85 -20.20 -7.86
N PRO A 323 15.79 -21.12 -7.60
CA PRO A 323 16.64 -21.67 -8.67
C PRO A 323 15.85 -22.43 -9.73
N ALA A 324 14.92 -23.30 -9.31
CA ALA A 324 14.12 -24.10 -10.24
C ALA A 324 13.20 -23.23 -11.11
N THR A 325 12.59 -22.21 -10.52
CA THR A 325 11.73 -21.24 -11.19
C THR A 325 12.51 -20.41 -12.22
N ALA A 326 13.72 -19.95 -11.86
CA ALA A 326 14.59 -19.23 -12.78
C ALA A 326 15.03 -20.11 -13.96
N ARG A 327 15.33 -21.40 -13.72
CA ARG A 327 15.67 -22.35 -14.81
C ARG A 327 14.49 -22.58 -15.74
N ALA A 328 13.28 -22.72 -15.20
CA ALA A 328 12.05 -22.83 -16.00
C ALA A 328 11.81 -21.59 -16.87
N ALA A 329 11.96 -20.38 -16.29
CA ALA A 329 11.85 -19.12 -17.04
C ALA A 329 12.86 -19.03 -18.19
N ARG A 330 14.14 -19.39 -17.93
CA ARG A 330 15.17 -19.44 -18.99
C ARG A 330 14.79 -20.42 -20.10
N LYS A 331 14.31 -21.63 -19.77
CA LYS A 331 13.87 -22.62 -20.76
C LYS A 331 12.72 -22.13 -21.64
N MET A 332 11.83 -21.31 -21.08
CA MET A 332 10.72 -20.68 -21.80
C MET A 332 11.10 -19.39 -22.55
N GLY A 333 12.37 -18.97 -22.50
CA GLY A 333 12.82 -17.72 -23.13
C GLY A 333 12.31 -16.46 -22.42
N LEU A 334 11.87 -16.58 -21.16
CA LEU A 334 11.34 -15.47 -20.37
C LEU A 334 12.45 -14.76 -19.60
N TYR A 335 12.23 -13.48 -19.32
CA TYR A 335 13.16 -12.69 -18.52
C TYR A 335 13.25 -13.25 -17.10
N THR A 336 14.48 -13.49 -16.64
CA THR A 336 14.80 -13.91 -15.29
C THR A 336 16.22 -13.49 -14.96
N SER A 337 16.52 -13.30 -13.68
CA SER A 337 17.91 -13.30 -13.22
C SER A 337 18.56 -14.67 -13.52
N PRO A 338 19.88 -14.73 -13.72
CA PRO A 338 20.57 -15.98 -14.02
C PRO A 338 20.35 -17.04 -12.92
N PRO A 339 19.87 -18.26 -13.25
CA PRO A 339 19.85 -19.40 -12.36
C PRO A 339 21.10 -19.61 -11.49
N GLU A 340 22.29 -19.39 -12.05
CA GLU A 340 23.56 -19.56 -11.33
C GLU A 340 23.69 -18.55 -10.19
N ALA A 341 23.21 -17.31 -10.41
CA ALA A 341 23.17 -16.30 -9.36
C ALA A 341 22.15 -16.69 -8.26
N MET A 342 21.01 -17.27 -8.65
CA MET A 342 20.02 -17.77 -7.69
C MET A 342 20.57 -18.92 -6.84
N ASP A 343 21.34 -19.85 -7.44
CA ASP A 343 22.01 -20.93 -6.69
C ASP A 343 22.98 -20.38 -5.63
N ILE A 344 23.74 -19.32 -5.99
CA ILE A 344 24.68 -18.67 -5.07
C ILE A 344 23.93 -17.94 -3.96
N CYS A 345 22.91 -17.14 -4.30
CA CYS A 345 22.16 -16.33 -3.34
C CYS A 345 21.31 -17.17 -2.37
N HIS A 346 20.82 -18.33 -2.82
CA HIS A 346 20.03 -19.23 -1.98
C HIS A 346 20.88 -19.94 -0.91
N ASP A 347 22.16 -20.21 -1.20
CA ASP A 347 23.08 -20.89 -0.28
C ASP A 347 23.96 -19.87 0.47
N LYS A 348 23.73 -19.72 1.79
CA LYS A 348 24.50 -18.79 2.63
C LYS A 348 26.01 -19.06 2.58
N ARG A 349 26.45 -20.30 2.35
CA ARG A 349 27.86 -20.66 2.22
C ARG A 349 28.41 -20.15 0.89
N LYS A 350 27.76 -20.49 -0.23
CA LYS A 350 28.20 -20.03 -1.57
C LYS A 350 28.20 -18.50 -1.67
N MET A 351 27.18 -17.84 -1.14
CA MET A 351 27.14 -16.38 -1.09
C MET A 351 28.34 -15.80 -0.33
N ARG A 352 28.75 -16.43 0.78
CA ARG A 352 29.90 -15.96 1.57
C ARG A 352 31.23 -16.21 0.86
N GLU A 353 31.41 -17.40 0.27
CA GLU A 353 32.56 -17.74 -0.57
C GLU A 353 32.71 -16.73 -1.73
N PHE A 354 31.58 -16.34 -2.34
CA PHE A 354 31.54 -15.33 -3.40
C PHE A 354 31.91 -13.91 -2.93
N THR A 355 31.57 -13.52 -1.70
CA THR A 355 31.81 -12.16 -1.17
C THR A 355 33.18 -11.93 -0.52
N SER A 356 34.03 -12.96 -0.45
CA SER A 356 35.42 -12.88 0.07
C SER A 356 35.59 -12.07 1.37
N SER A 357 34.81 -12.40 2.41
CA SER A 357 34.91 -11.74 3.72
C SER A 357 35.59 -12.63 4.77
N ASP A 358 36.68 -12.18 5.39
CA ASP A 358 37.39 -12.89 6.47
C ASP A 358 36.62 -12.98 7.80
N THR A 359 35.35 -12.56 7.84
CA THR A 359 34.56 -12.45 9.08
C THR A 359 33.75 -13.70 9.44
N HIS A 360 33.97 -14.83 8.77
CA HIS A 360 33.18 -16.05 8.99
C HIS A 360 34.00 -17.33 8.92
N MET A 361 33.53 -18.36 9.63
CA MET A 361 34.07 -19.71 9.57
C MET A 361 32.94 -20.65 9.15
N THR A 362 33.14 -21.38 8.04
CA THR A 362 32.24 -22.44 7.61
C THR A 362 32.71 -23.76 8.21
N VAL A 363 31.79 -24.54 8.78
CA VAL A 363 32.07 -25.85 9.38
C VAL A 363 31.07 -26.89 8.91
N SER A 364 31.49 -28.15 8.76
CA SER A 364 30.62 -29.27 8.34
C SER A 364 29.88 -29.95 9.50
N GLY A 365 30.30 -29.71 10.75
CA GLY A 365 29.71 -30.29 11.96
C GLY A 365 30.52 -29.94 13.21
N LEU A 366 30.15 -30.52 14.35
CA LEU A 366 30.83 -30.24 15.63
C LEU A 366 32.30 -30.66 15.63
N ALA A 367 32.63 -31.79 15.00
CA ALA A 367 34.00 -32.29 14.93
C ALA A 367 34.92 -31.36 14.12
N ASP A 368 34.46 -30.91 12.94
CA ASP A 368 35.19 -29.96 12.10
C ASP A 368 35.35 -28.60 12.80
N LEU A 369 34.33 -28.12 13.52
CA LEU A 369 34.45 -26.90 14.31
C LEU A 369 35.56 -27.01 15.36
N LYS A 370 35.63 -28.11 16.11
CA LYS A 370 36.67 -28.32 17.14
C LYS A 370 38.06 -28.28 16.51
N GLY A 371 38.26 -29.03 15.43
CA GLY A 371 39.55 -29.04 14.70
C GLY A 371 39.91 -27.67 14.13
N ARG A 372 38.95 -26.92 13.60
CA ARG A 372 39.22 -25.57 13.08
C ARG A 372 39.58 -24.58 14.16
N ILE A 373 38.95 -24.63 15.34
CA ILE A 373 39.27 -23.73 16.46
C ILE A 373 40.72 -23.94 16.91
N GLU A 374 41.22 -25.18 16.92
CA GLU A 374 42.61 -25.49 17.25
C GLU A 374 43.61 -24.89 16.25
N LEU A 375 43.19 -24.67 15.00
CA LEU A 375 44.02 -24.10 13.92
C LEU A 375 43.98 -22.56 13.86
N VAL A 376 43.06 -21.90 14.58
CA VAL A 376 42.99 -20.42 14.57
C VAL A 376 44.05 -19.85 15.52
N THR A 377 44.89 -18.94 15.01
CA THR A 377 45.97 -18.31 15.78
C THR A 377 45.49 -17.24 16.78
N ALA A 378 44.29 -16.69 16.58
CA ALA A 378 43.67 -15.72 17.46
C ALA A 378 42.40 -16.29 18.12
N PRO A 379 42.16 -16.01 19.41
CA PRO A 379 40.95 -16.48 20.08
C PRO A 379 39.70 -15.88 19.44
N LEU A 380 38.64 -16.70 19.33
CA LEU A 380 37.33 -16.27 18.86
C LEU A 380 36.78 -15.14 19.75
N ARG A 381 36.29 -14.06 19.13
CA ARG A 381 35.67 -12.93 19.84
C ARG A 381 34.15 -13.14 19.93
N TYR A 382 33.65 -13.23 21.15
CA TYR A 382 32.22 -13.38 21.43
C TYR A 382 31.55 -12.01 21.65
N PRO A 383 30.23 -11.87 21.40
CA PRO A 383 29.30 -12.91 20.95
C PRO A 383 29.45 -13.26 19.45
N LEU A 384 29.17 -14.51 19.10
CA LEU A 384 29.10 -14.98 17.71
C LEU A 384 27.66 -15.37 17.34
N ILE A 385 27.41 -15.57 16.05
CA ILE A 385 26.17 -16.14 15.52
C ILE A 385 26.48 -17.48 14.87
N ALA A 386 25.93 -18.55 15.43
CA ALA A 386 25.89 -19.86 14.80
C ALA A 386 24.61 -19.99 13.97
N LYS A 387 24.70 -20.46 12.72
CA LYS A 387 23.54 -20.68 11.86
C LYS A 387 23.79 -21.78 10.84
N PRO A 388 22.76 -22.55 10.43
CA PRO A 388 22.90 -23.50 9.33
C PRO A 388 23.15 -22.79 8.00
N ALA A 389 23.91 -23.45 7.12
CA ALA A 389 24.11 -22.99 5.73
C ALA A 389 22.77 -22.96 4.97
N ILE A 390 21.95 -23.99 5.16
CA ILE A 390 20.62 -24.14 4.56
C ILE A 390 19.58 -24.04 5.68
N GLY A 391 18.70 -23.05 5.60
CA GLY A 391 17.66 -22.82 6.61
C GLY A 391 16.93 -21.50 6.39
N TYR A 392 15.65 -21.46 6.73
CA TYR A 392 14.71 -20.36 6.49
C TYR A 392 14.25 -19.72 7.80
N CYS A 393 13.78 -18.46 7.75
CA CYS A 393 13.15 -17.76 8.89
C CYS A 393 13.97 -17.75 10.20
N SER A 394 15.29 -17.67 10.10
CA SER A 394 16.21 -17.78 11.25
C SER A 394 16.13 -19.09 12.03
N ASP A 395 15.57 -20.15 11.43
CA ASP A 395 15.56 -21.47 12.04
C ASP A 395 16.99 -22.00 12.20
N GLY A 396 17.28 -22.55 13.37
CA GLY A 396 18.63 -22.98 13.76
C GLY A 396 19.64 -21.86 14.01
N VAL A 397 19.24 -20.58 14.01
CA VAL A 397 20.14 -19.47 14.34
C VAL A 397 20.26 -19.33 15.87
N ALA A 398 21.47 -19.20 16.37
CA ALA A 398 21.75 -18.95 17.79
C ALA A 398 22.80 -17.86 17.97
N LYS A 399 22.53 -16.89 18.85
CA LYS A 399 23.59 -16.07 19.44
C LYS A 399 24.31 -16.89 20.49
N VAL A 400 25.63 -16.94 20.40
CA VAL A 400 26.48 -17.71 21.32
C VAL A 400 27.44 -16.76 22.01
N SER A 401 27.51 -16.84 23.33
CA SER A 401 28.30 -15.91 24.15
C SER A 401 29.60 -16.53 24.66
N SER A 402 29.76 -17.85 24.48
CA SER A 402 30.94 -18.62 24.87
C SER A 402 31.22 -19.77 23.89
N GLN A 403 32.38 -20.40 24.04
CA GLN A 403 32.76 -21.57 23.24
C GLN A 403 31.87 -22.79 23.52
N THR A 404 31.44 -22.98 24.76
CA THR A 404 30.50 -24.05 25.14
C THR A 404 29.14 -23.84 24.48
N ASP A 405 28.65 -22.59 24.43
CA ASP A 405 27.41 -22.24 23.72
C ASP A 405 27.55 -22.52 22.22
N LEU A 406 28.71 -22.21 21.64
CA LEU A 406 29.01 -22.46 20.23
C LEU A 406 28.96 -23.96 19.90
N PHE A 407 29.61 -24.81 20.70
CA PHE A 407 29.56 -26.26 20.52
C PHE A 407 28.13 -26.80 20.62
N SER A 408 27.39 -26.37 21.64
CA SER A 408 26.01 -26.79 21.84
C SER A 408 25.09 -26.35 20.69
N ALA A 409 25.30 -25.14 20.16
CA ALA A 409 24.56 -24.63 19.02
C ALA A 409 24.86 -25.41 17.74
N VAL A 410 26.13 -25.69 17.44
CA VAL A 410 26.51 -26.45 16.24
C VAL A 410 26.02 -27.89 16.32
N GLN A 411 26.10 -28.55 17.48
CA GLN A 411 25.56 -29.91 17.67
C GLN A 411 24.06 -29.98 17.38
N ARG A 412 23.29 -28.99 17.86
CA ARG A 412 21.84 -28.90 17.61
C ARG A 412 21.53 -28.63 16.14
N ILE A 413 22.34 -27.79 15.48
CA ILE A 413 22.22 -27.54 14.05
C ILE A 413 22.49 -28.83 13.27
N GLU A 414 23.58 -29.54 13.57
CA GLU A 414 23.97 -30.79 12.92
C GLU A 414 22.89 -31.89 13.06
N GLY A 415 22.30 -32.03 14.24
CA GLY A 415 21.22 -33.00 14.47
C GLY A 415 19.91 -32.68 13.75
N ARG A 416 19.64 -31.40 13.44
CA ARG A 416 18.36 -30.94 12.85
C ARG A 416 18.45 -30.65 11.36
N PHE A 417 19.56 -30.09 10.91
CA PHE A 417 19.83 -29.72 9.53
C PHE A 417 20.89 -30.68 9.00
N GLN A 418 20.47 -31.90 8.67
CA GLN A 418 21.33 -32.83 7.97
C GLN A 418 21.64 -32.22 6.60
N GLY A 419 22.84 -31.64 6.47
CA GLY A 419 23.33 -31.20 5.17
C GLY A 419 23.37 -32.41 4.23
N LEU A 420 23.17 -32.16 2.93
CA LEU A 420 23.63 -33.05 1.87
C LEU A 420 25.06 -33.45 2.23
N LYS A 421 25.26 -34.70 2.65
CA LYS A 421 26.60 -35.28 2.76
C LYS A 421 27.19 -35.12 1.36
N SER A 422 28.17 -34.23 1.25
CA SER A 422 28.94 -34.02 0.02
C SER A 422 29.50 -35.33 -0.49
#